data_AF-A0A6P2FXA4-F1
#
_entry.id   AF-A0A6P2FXA4-F1
#
_cell.length_a   1.000
_cell.length_b   1.000
_cell.length_c   1.000
_cell.angle_alpha   90.00
_cell.angle_beta   90.00
_cell.angle_gamma   90.00
#
_symmetry.space_group_name_H-M   'P 1'
#
loop_
_entity.id
_entity.type
_entity.pdbx_description
1 polymer ?
#
loop_
_entity_poly.entity_id
_entity_poly.type
_entity_poly.pdbx_seq_one_letter_code
_entity_poly.pdbx_strand_id
1 'polypeptide(L)'
;MPENHLMEERHYLNVPFKEKDAAKALGARYDPECRRWWVRPDVDLSAFAKWDHLPTTTGSPAVPAAPSANASDLFAPREVAVPAGGELAPTAKGIPLSRLLGGVATAIAQAFKGGVWTMVEVVNAKLGSGHVYLEVSERDKAGQVLAKAHAMIWANVASKILPEFERATGASIAAGIKLLVRARPTFKAQYGFSLEIDAIDSEYTLGDLEARKREIRARLQREGVFEQNKHVPPPWDFTSVLVVAPHEAAGLGDFRKESDRLAQFGICRFTYVHSRFQGEGAAREIVAALSAALDECAADDDLPDAIAIIRGGGAVNDLAWLDNYDLARFICDQPLPVLTGIGHERDSTILDEVAFAKFDTPSKVIGAIEKLIARRAREAKAASDAIMGAAARAVREMRAAVERAHGQVAADATASVARVRQKSRDAIMRSVWRPCETSTRPAGTACG
;
A
#
# COMPACT_ATOMS: atom_id res chain seq x y z
N MET A 1 -34.29 -0.82 -32.82
CA MET A 1 -34.76 -2.21 -33.04
C MET A 1 -34.32 -3.02 -31.83
N PRO A 2 -35.19 -3.32 -30.86
CA PRO A 2 -34.82 -4.27 -29.82
C PRO A 2 -35.00 -5.68 -30.37
N GLU A 3 -33.90 -6.42 -30.46
CA GLU A 3 -33.89 -7.81 -30.88
C GLU A 3 -34.67 -8.67 -29.88
N ASN A 4 -35.60 -9.46 -30.42
CA ASN A 4 -36.37 -10.47 -29.73
C ASN A 4 -35.46 -11.38 -28.91
N HIS A 5 -35.51 -11.25 -27.58
CA HIS A 5 -35.15 -12.32 -26.65
C HIS A 5 -36.21 -13.42 -26.77
N LEU A 6 -36.11 -14.23 -27.82
CA LEU A 6 -36.66 -15.57 -27.80
C LEU A 6 -35.90 -16.30 -26.68
N MET A 7 -36.61 -16.64 -25.61
CA MET A 7 -36.11 -17.53 -24.58
C MET A 7 -35.67 -18.83 -25.27
N GLU A 8 -34.37 -18.96 -25.53
CA GLU A 8 -33.80 -20.19 -26.07
C GLU A 8 -34.01 -21.27 -25.01
N GLU A 9 -34.95 -22.18 -25.24
CA GLU A 9 -35.11 -23.37 -24.41
C GLU A 9 -33.77 -24.13 -24.40
N ARG A 10 -33.22 -24.38 -23.19
CA ARG A 10 -31.93 -25.05 -23.01
C ARG A 10 -32.17 -26.40 -22.35
N HIS A 11 -31.67 -27.48 -22.96
CA HIS A 11 -31.67 -28.81 -22.35
C HIS A 11 -30.36 -29.02 -21.60
N TYR A 12 -30.42 -29.11 -20.27
CA TYR A 12 -29.23 -29.22 -19.43
C TYR A 12 -28.79 -30.68 -19.23
N LEU A 13 -27.52 -30.94 -19.49
CA LEU A 13 -26.85 -32.24 -19.38
C LEU A 13 -25.99 -32.32 -18.11
N ASN A 14 -25.83 -33.53 -17.59
CA ASN A 14 -24.92 -33.81 -16.48
C ASN A 14 -23.61 -34.45 -16.99
N VAL A 15 -22.74 -33.64 -17.61
CA VAL A 15 -21.46 -34.10 -18.16
C VAL A 15 -20.36 -34.03 -17.08
N PRO A 16 -19.75 -35.15 -16.68
CA PRO A 16 -18.60 -35.15 -15.78
C PRO A 16 -17.40 -34.42 -16.39
N PHE A 17 -16.57 -33.77 -15.57
CA PHE A 17 -15.43 -32.96 -16.06
C PHE A 17 -14.46 -33.71 -16.98
N LYS A 18 -14.28 -35.03 -16.76
CA LYS A 18 -13.41 -35.89 -17.59
C LYS A 18 -13.93 -36.08 -19.02
N GLU A 19 -15.22 -35.85 -19.26
CA GLU A 19 -15.88 -36.07 -20.55
C GLU A 19 -16.27 -34.76 -21.26
N LYS A 20 -15.80 -33.62 -20.75
CA LYS A 20 -16.11 -32.27 -21.27
C LYS A 20 -15.75 -32.08 -22.74
N ASP A 21 -14.64 -32.67 -23.19
CA ASP A 21 -14.14 -32.50 -24.54
C ASP A 21 -14.98 -33.34 -25.54
N ALA A 22 -15.50 -34.49 -25.08
CA ALA A 22 -16.45 -35.31 -25.85
C ALA A 22 -17.81 -34.62 -25.98
N ALA A 23 -18.33 -34.01 -24.91
CA ALA A 23 -19.58 -33.26 -24.97
C ALA A 23 -19.47 -31.99 -25.84
N LYS A 24 -18.33 -31.28 -25.79
CA LYS A 24 -18.04 -30.15 -26.71
C LYS A 24 -18.02 -30.59 -28.16
N ALA A 25 -17.39 -31.73 -28.45
CA ALA A 25 -17.30 -32.26 -29.82
C ALA A 25 -18.68 -32.57 -30.41
N LEU A 26 -19.64 -32.95 -29.58
CA LEU A 26 -21.03 -33.22 -29.98
C LEU A 26 -21.90 -31.94 -30.07
N GLY A 27 -21.40 -30.78 -29.64
CA GLY A 27 -22.09 -29.50 -29.75
C GLY A 27 -22.66 -28.94 -28.44
N ALA A 28 -22.39 -29.56 -27.29
CA ALA A 28 -22.82 -29.02 -26.00
C ALA A 28 -22.01 -27.76 -25.63
N ARG A 29 -22.69 -26.77 -25.05
CA ARG A 29 -22.07 -25.54 -24.52
C ARG A 29 -22.16 -25.51 -23.00
N TYR A 30 -21.20 -24.85 -22.38
CA TYR A 30 -21.16 -24.70 -20.92
C TYR A 30 -21.81 -23.38 -20.52
N ASP A 31 -22.75 -23.45 -19.59
CA ASP A 31 -23.38 -22.29 -18.96
C ASP A 31 -22.62 -21.95 -17.66
N PRO A 32 -21.94 -20.79 -17.57
CA PRO A 32 -21.19 -20.39 -16.38
C PRO A 32 -22.08 -20.08 -15.17
N GLU A 33 -23.32 -19.63 -15.38
CA GLU A 33 -24.23 -19.22 -14.31
C GLU A 33 -24.79 -20.44 -13.58
N CYS A 34 -25.24 -21.46 -14.34
CA CYS A 34 -25.75 -22.70 -13.78
C CYS A 34 -24.67 -23.76 -13.56
N ARG A 35 -23.44 -23.51 -14.00
CA ARG A 35 -22.28 -24.44 -13.98
C ARG A 35 -22.56 -25.80 -14.64
N ARG A 36 -23.43 -25.84 -15.64
CA ARG A 36 -23.88 -27.06 -16.34
C ARG A 36 -23.69 -26.97 -17.84
N TRP A 37 -23.60 -28.13 -18.48
CA TRP A 37 -23.60 -28.23 -19.92
C TRP A 37 -25.02 -28.19 -20.44
N TRP A 38 -25.24 -27.60 -21.60
CA TRP A 38 -26.54 -27.53 -22.25
C TRP A 38 -26.41 -27.71 -23.76
N VAL A 39 -27.49 -28.18 -24.36
CA VAL A 39 -27.67 -28.29 -25.81
C VAL A 39 -28.93 -27.55 -26.22
N ARG A 40 -28.93 -27.04 -27.44
CA ARG A 40 -30.12 -26.42 -28.03
C ARG A 40 -31.15 -27.53 -28.38
N PRO A 41 -32.46 -27.22 -28.41
CA PRO A 41 -33.52 -28.21 -28.61
C PRO A 41 -33.56 -28.80 -30.03
N ASP A 42 -32.90 -28.13 -30.98
CA ASP A 42 -32.77 -28.52 -32.39
C ASP A 42 -31.72 -29.62 -32.62
N VAL A 43 -30.96 -29.99 -31.59
CA VAL A 43 -29.92 -31.03 -31.66
C VAL A 43 -30.50 -32.37 -31.21
N ASP A 44 -30.21 -33.44 -31.95
CA ASP A 44 -30.64 -34.79 -31.62
C ASP A 44 -30.09 -35.24 -30.25
N LEU A 45 -30.99 -35.33 -29.27
CA LEU A 45 -30.70 -35.71 -27.89
C LEU A 45 -30.24 -37.17 -27.77
N SER A 46 -30.45 -38.01 -28.79
CA SER A 46 -30.01 -39.41 -28.80
C SER A 46 -28.49 -39.55 -28.63
N ALA A 47 -27.72 -38.59 -29.17
CA ALA A 47 -26.26 -38.53 -29.03
C ALA A 47 -25.80 -38.17 -27.60
N PHE A 48 -26.69 -37.58 -26.79
CA PHE A 48 -26.44 -37.12 -25.42
C PHE A 48 -27.14 -37.97 -24.37
N ALA A 49 -27.79 -39.08 -24.76
CA ALA A 49 -28.50 -40.00 -23.86
C ALA A 49 -27.63 -40.46 -22.68
N LYS A 50 -26.30 -40.54 -22.87
CA LYS A 50 -25.33 -40.87 -21.82
C LYS A 50 -25.33 -39.89 -20.64
N TRP A 51 -25.79 -38.65 -20.83
CA TRP A 51 -25.73 -37.58 -19.84
C TRP A 51 -27.10 -36.98 -19.47
N ASP A 52 -28.19 -37.63 -19.91
CA ASP A 52 -29.58 -37.11 -19.84
C ASP A 52 -30.42 -37.73 -18.70
N HIS A 53 -29.85 -37.93 -17.51
CA HIS A 53 -30.57 -38.61 -16.42
C HIS A 53 -30.70 -37.75 -15.16
N LEU A 54 -31.94 -37.34 -14.85
CA LEU A 54 -32.39 -36.96 -13.50
C LEU A 54 -32.84 -38.22 -12.73
N PRO A 55 -32.47 -38.41 -11.44
CA PRO A 55 -33.02 -39.52 -10.65
C PRO A 55 -34.09 -39.05 -9.63
N THR A 56 -35.26 -39.70 -9.67
CA THR A 56 -36.19 -39.83 -8.53
C THR A 56 -35.96 -41.19 -7.86
N THR A 57 -35.94 -41.19 -6.53
CA THR A 57 -35.64 -42.27 -5.55
C THR A 57 -36.19 -43.67 -5.83
N THR A 58 -35.40 -44.73 -5.55
CA THR A 58 -35.61 -45.79 -4.51
C THR A 58 -34.54 -46.89 -4.63
N GLY A 59 -33.91 -47.30 -3.51
CA GLY A 59 -33.33 -48.65 -3.33
C GLY A 59 -31.86 -48.90 -3.70
N SER A 60 -30.98 -48.93 -2.69
CA SER A 60 -29.61 -49.49 -2.69
C SER A 60 -29.65 -51.04 -2.58
N PRO A 61 -28.55 -51.86 -2.67
CA PRO A 61 -27.14 -51.48 -2.45
C PRO A 61 -25.99 -52.18 -3.24
N ALA A 62 -24.82 -51.53 -3.11
CA ALA A 62 -23.42 -52.05 -3.02
C ALA A 62 -22.75 -52.55 -4.32
N VAL A 63 -21.50 -52.17 -4.67
CA VAL A 63 -20.24 -52.09 -3.88
C VAL A 63 -19.32 -50.95 -4.40
N PRO A 64 -18.41 -50.34 -3.59
CA PRO A 64 -18.05 -48.92 -3.69
C PRO A 64 -16.64 -48.63 -4.23
N ALA A 65 -16.47 -47.42 -4.78
CA ALA A 65 -15.20 -46.70 -4.90
C ALA A 65 -15.34 -45.30 -4.27
N ALA A 66 -14.29 -44.88 -3.55
CA ALA A 66 -14.23 -43.78 -2.58
C ALA A 66 -14.65 -42.38 -3.08
N PRO A 67 -15.20 -41.50 -2.21
CA PRO A 67 -15.36 -40.09 -2.53
C PRO A 67 -14.43 -39.15 -1.74
N SER A 68 -13.97 -38.14 -2.47
CA SER A 68 -13.50 -36.83 -2.01
C SER A 68 -14.64 -36.07 -1.33
N ALA A 69 -14.44 -35.63 -0.08
CA ALA A 69 -15.44 -34.90 0.70
C ALA A 69 -15.24 -33.38 0.64
N ASN A 70 -16.33 -32.65 0.37
CA ASN A 70 -16.42 -31.20 0.58
C ASN A 70 -16.66 -30.91 2.08
N ALA A 71 -16.04 -29.85 2.59
CA ALA A 71 -15.93 -29.54 4.02
C ALA A 71 -17.21 -28.96 4.68
N SER A 72 -18.29 -28.77 3.93
CA SER A 72 -19.49 -28.05 4.39
C SER A 72 -20.61 -28.93 4.98
N ASP A 73 -20.55 -30.26 4.83
CA ASP A 73 -21.62 -31.17 5.31
C ASP A 73 -21.32 -31.85 6.67
N LEU A 74 -20.21 -31.47 7.34
CA LEU A 74 -19.69 -32.19 8.50
C LEU A 74 -20.30 -31.79 9.86
N PHE A 75 -21.24 -30.84 9.91
CA PHE A 75 -21.67 -30.23 11.19
C PHE A 75 -23.17 -30.02 11.36
N ALA A 76 -24.01 -30.88 10.76
CA ALA A 76 -25.42 -30.96 11.17
C ALA A 76 -25.56 -31.85 12.42
N PRO A 77 -26.26 -31.42 13.49
CA PRO A 77 -26.46 -32.25 14.66
C PRO A 77 -27.48 -33.35 14.33
N ARG A 78 -27.01 -34.58 14.21
CA ARG A 78 -27.84 -35.78 14.35
C ARG A 78 -27.51 -36.42 15.69
N GLU A 79 -28.32 -36.12 16.69
CA GLU A 79 -28.25 -36.79 17.99
C GLU A 79 -28.54 -38.28 17.81
N VAL A 80 -27.51 -39.09 18.02
CA VAL A 80 -27.67 -40.52 18.30
C VAL A 80 -27.43 -40.67 19.79
N ALA A 81 -28.49 -41.00 20.52
CA ALA A 81 -28.43 -41.25 21.96
C ALA A 81 -27.45 -42.41 22.25
N VAL A 82 -26.43 -42.13 23.06
CA VAL A 82 -25.49 -43.12 23.59
C VAL A 82 -25.95 -43.47 25.02
N PRO A 83 -26.13 -44.76 25.38
CA PRO A 83 -26.50 -45.10 26.74
C PRO A 83 -25.33 -44.85 27.69
N ALA A 84 -25.65 -44.20 28.82
CA ALA A 84 -24.70 -43.84 29.86
C ALA A 84 -24.29 -45.05 30.70
N GLY A 85 -23.01 -45.10 31.08
CA GLY A 85 -22.53 -45.84 32.24
C GLY A 85 -22.20 -47.31 31.99
N GLY A 86 -20.92 -47.60 31.81
CA GLY A 86 -20.40 -48.96 31.92
C GLY A 86 -18.89 -48.92 31.83
N GLU A 87 -18.21 -49.31 32.92
CA GLU A 87 -16.80 -49.67 32.91
C GLU A 87 -16.48 -50.52 31.69
N LEU A 88 -15.35 -50.22 31.03
CA LEU A 88 -14.82 -50.95 29.88
C LEU A 88 -14.37 -52.36 30.31
N ALA A 89 -15.32 -53.21 30.71
CA ALA A 89 -15.09 -54.62 30.95
C ALA A 89 -15.03 -55.34 29.60
N PRO A 90 -13.92 -56.03 29.26
CA PRO A 90 -13.78 -56.68 27.98
C PRO A 90 -14.65 -57.94 27.96
N THR A 91 -15.72 -57.93 27.16
CA THR A 91 -16.45 -59.16 26.84
C THR A 91 -16.55 -59.31 25.32
N ALA A 92 -16.13 -60.50 24.85
CA ALA A 92 -16.03 -60.98 23.47
C ALA A 92 -14.95 -60.33 22.56
N LYS A 93 -13.68 -60.77 22.70
CA LYS A 93 -12.50 -60.60 21.79
C LYS A 93 -12.18 -59.21 21.17
N GLY A 94 -13.02 -58.19 21.33
CA GLY A 94 -12.80 -56.83 20.83
C GLY A 94 -14.02 -55.94 21.09
N ILE A 95 -13.77 -54.63 21.25
CA ILE A 95 -14.82 -53.62 21.39
C ILE A 95 -14.96 -52.83 20.07
N PRO A 96 -16.17 -52.42 19.67
CA PRO A 96 -16.36 -51.57 18.50
C PRO A 96 -15.58 -50.24 18.62
N LEU A 97 -15.02 -49.74 17.52
CA LEU A 97 -14.28 -48.47 17.50
C LEU A 97 -15.11 -47.31 18.07
N SER A 98 -16.41 -47.25 17.76
CA SER A 98 -17.33 -46.24 18.30
C SER A 98 -17.44 -46.26 19.82
N ARG A 99 -17.41 -47.45 20.45
CA ARG A 99 -17.43 -47.61 21.91
C ARG A 99 -16.12 -47.14 22.53
N LEU A 100 -14.97 -47.51 21.94
CA LEU A 100 -13.66 -47.06 22.40
C LEU A 100 -13.55 -45.52 22.31
N LEU A 101 -13.85 -44.95 21.15
CA LEU A 101 -13.79 -43.50 20.91
C LEU A 101 -14.82 -42.73 21.75
N GLY A 102 -16.00 -43.30 22.01
CA GLY A 102 -16.98 -42.76 22.95
C GLY A 102 -16.46 -42.70 24.39
N GLY A 103 -15.72 -43.73 24.82
CA GLY A 103 -15.01 -43.74 26.09
C GLY A 103 -13.95 -42.64 26.19
N VAL A 104 -13.14 -42.45 25.14
CA VAL A 104 -12.16 -41.34 25.05
C VAL A 104 -12.86 -39.98 25.15
N ALA A 105 -13.97 -39.79 24.43
CA ALA A 105 -14.74 -38.55 24.50
C ALA A 105 -15.28 -38.28 25.91
N THR A 106 -15.78 -39.31 26.60
CA THR A 106 -16.28 -39.18 27.97
C THR A 106 -15.16 -38.88 28.96
N ALA A 107 -14.00 -39.54 28.84
CA ALA A 107 -12.84 -39.28 29.68
C ALA A 107 -12.35 -37.83 29.54
N ILE A 108 -12.27 -37.32 28.31
CA ILE A 108 -11.89 -35.92 28.05
C ILE A 108 -12.93 -34.96 28.63
N ALA A 109 -14.22 -35.20 28.39
CA ALA A 109 -15.29 -34.34 28.92
C ALA A 109 -15.35 -34.33 30.47
N GLN A 110 -15.04 -35.46 31.11
CA GLN A 110 -14.97 -35.55 32.57
C GLN A 110 -13.76 -34.81 33.15
N ALA A 111 -12.61 -34.91 32.48
CA ALA A 111 -11.37 -34.24 32.90
C ALA A 111 -11.45 -32.72 32.68
N PHE A 112 -12.06 -32.27 31.59
CA PHE A 112 -12.11 -30.86 31.18
C PHE A 112 -13.55 -30.33 31.21
N LYS A 113 -14.07 -30.06 32.41
CA LYS A 113 -15.42 -29.49 32.62
C LYS A 113 -15.57 -28.05 32.09
N GLY A 114 -14.48 -27.34 31.89
CA GLY A 114 -14.43 -25.97 31.40
C GLY A 114 -13.21 -25.75 30.51
N GLY A 115 -13.18 -24.59 29.84
CA GLY A 115 -12.01 -24.20 29.06
C GLY A 115 -10.85 -23.76 29.95
N VAL A 116 -9.62 -23.98 29.48
CA VAL A 116 -8.38 -23.63 30.14
C VAL A 116 -7.68 -22.55 29.32
N TRP A 117 -7.19 -21.50 29.99
CA TRP A 117 -6.38 -20.48 29.35
C TRP A 117 -5.07 -21.08 28.87
N THR A 118 -4.87 -21.04 27.55
CA THR A 118 -3.82 -21.74 26.83
C THR A 118 -3.15 -20.74 25.89
N MET A 119 -1.82 -20.64 25.98
CA MET A 119 -1.04 -19.85 25.03
C MET A 119 -0.88 -20.65 23.75
N VAL A 120 -1.18 -20.03 22.61
CA VAL A 120 -1.10 -20.66 21.29
C VAL A 120 -0.55 -19.69 20.27
N GLU A 121 0.19 -20.19 19.29
CA GLU A 121 0.51 -19.48 18.06
C GLU A 121 -0.38 -20.01 16.95
N VAL A 122 -1.04 -19.12 16.22
CA VAL A 122 -1.89 -19.50 15.09
C VAL A 122 -0.98 -19.88 13.92
N VAL A 123 -1.10 -21.11 13.43
CA VAL A 123 -0.42 -21.57 12.21
C VAL A 123 -1.26 -21.21 10.99
N ASN A 124 -2.59 -21.37 11.11
CA ASN A 124 -3.52 -21.10 10.03
C ASN A 124 -4.88 -20.72 10.60
N ALA A 125 -5.60 -19.83 9.90
CA ALA A 125 -6.95 -19.42 10.24
C ALA A 125 -7.84 -19.41 8.99
N LYS A 126 -9.01 -20.04 9.08
CA LYS A 126 -10.00 -20.11 7.98
C LYS A 126 -11.38 -19.79 8.51
N LEU A 127 -12.08 -18.89 7.82
CA LEU A 127 -13.48 -18.57 8.11
C LEU A 127 -14.40 -19.42 7.23
N GLY A 128 -15.38 -20.10 7.82
CA GLY A 128 -16.34 -20.94 7.10
C GLY A 128 -17.70 -20.95 7.77
N SER A 129 -18.77 -20.58 7.06
CA SER A 129 -20.15 -20.50 7.58
C SER A 129 -20.28 -19.73 8.91
N GLY A 130 -19.42 -18.72 9.12
CA GLY A 130 -19.34 -17.93 10.36
C GLY A 130 -18.48 -18.54 11.48
N HIS A 131 -18.04 -19.79 11.35
CA HIS A 131 -17.09 -20.43 12.26
C HIS A 131 -15.65 -20.07 11.88
N VAL A 132 -14.76 -20.05 12.87
CA VAL A 132 -13.32 -19.90 12.66
C VAL A 132 -12.64 -21.22 12.93
N TYR A 133 -12.03 -21.80 11.91
CA TYR A 133 -11.20 -22.99 12.02
C TYR A 133 -9.75 -22.55 12.13
N LEU A 134 -9.09 -22.95 13.21
CA LEU A 134 -7.71 -22.61 13.50
C LEU A 134 -6.85 -23.86 13.53
N GLU A 135 -5.62 -23.73 13.07
CA GLU A 135 -4.55 -24.65 13.39
C GLU A 135 -3.61 -23.89 14.32
N VAL A 136 -3.33 -24.47 15.48
CA VAL A 136 -2.54 -23.82 16.53
C VAL A 136 -1.34 -24.66 16.88
N SER A 137 -0.24 -24.00 17.25
CA SER A 137 0.97 -24.64 17.73
C SER A 137 1.58 -23.92 18.92
N GLU A 138 2.37 -24.63 19.70
CA GLU A 138 3.30 -24.07 20.66
C GLU A 138 4.72 -24.28 20.11
N ARG A 139 5.54 -23.23 20.13
CA ARG A 139 6.94 -23.29 19.72
C ARG A 139 7.84 -22.89 20.89
N ASP A 140 9.00 -23.53 20.97
CA ASP A 140 10.04 -23.10 21.89
C ASP A 140 10.77 -21.84 21.36
N LYS A 141 11.75 -21.34 22.13
CA LYS A 141 12.59 -20.20 21.74
C LYS A 141 13.46 -20.47 20.51
N ALA A 142 13.70 -21.73 20.17
CA ALA A 142 14.44 -22.13 18.98
C ALA A 142 13.54 -22.31 17.74
N GLY A 143 12.22 -22.12 17.88
CA GLY A 143 11.23 -22.26 16.82
C GLY A 143 10.73 -23.69 16.59
N GLN A 144 11.16 -24.66 17.40
CA GLN A 144 10.74 -26.05 17.32
C GLN A 144 9.31 -26.19 17.85
N VAL A 145 8.46 -26.89 17.08
CA VAL A 145 7.06 -27.14 17.46
C VAL A 145 7.02 -28.16 18.59
N LEU A 146 6.56 -27.72 19.77
CA LEU A 146 6.36 -28.56 20.95
C LEU A 146 4.99 -29.24 20.93
N ALA A 147 3.96 -28.52 20.53
CA ALA A 147 2.59 -29.00 20.48
C ALA A 147 1.85 -28.45 19.26
N LYS A 148 0.86 -29.20 18.77
CA LYS A 148 0.02 -28.80 17.64
C LYS A 148 -1.39 -29.36 17.79
N ALA A 149 -2.41 -28.57 17.48
CA ALA A 149 -3.80 -29.00 17.53
C ALA A 149 -4.66 -28.24 16.51
N HIS A 150 -5.80 -28.84 16.16
CA HIS A 150 -6.89 -28.12 15.49
C HIS A 150 -7.78 -27.46 16.54
N ALA A 151 -8.20 -26.23 16.26
CA ALA A 151 -9.08 -25.47 17.12
C ALA A 151 -10.25 -24.86 16.33
N MET A 152 -11.33 -24.54 17.03
CA MET A 152 -12.56 -23.99 16.47
C MET A 152 -13.11 -22.89 17.36
N ILE A 153 -13.55 -21.80 16.73
CA ILE A 153 -14.43 -20.80 17.35
C ILE A 153 -15.81 -20.90 16.68
N TRP A 154 -16.83 -21.19 17.48
CA TRP A 154 -18.21 -21.28 16.98
C TRP A 154 -18.75 -19.90 16.54
N ALA A 155 -19.61 -19.85 15.53
CA ALA A 155 -20.08 -18.60 14.91
C ALA A 155 -20.74 -17.61 15.89
N ASN A 156 -21.49 -18.13 16.86
CA ASN A 156 -22.13 -17.35 17.93
C ASN A 156 -21.12 -16.71 18.90
N VAL A 157 -19.93 -17.30 19.04
CA VAL A 157 -18.83 -16.77 19.85
C VAL A 157 -17.97 -15.84 18.98
N ALA A 158 -17.59 -16.27 17.78
CA ALA A 158 -16.74 -15.53 16.85
C ALA A 158 -17.31 -14.13 16.55
N SER A 159 -18.62 -14.03 16.33
CA SER A 159 -19.30 -12.75 16.08
C SER A 159 -19.21 -11.74 17.23
N LYS A 160 -18.87 -12.19 18.45
CA LYS A 160 -18.68 -11.33 19.63
C LYS A 160 -17.20 -11.03 19.86
N ILE A 161 -16.36 -12.07 19.89
CA ILE A 161 -14.97 -11.94 20.33
C ILE A 161 -14.05 -11.36 19.23
N LEU A 162 -14.29 -11.64 17.94
CA LEU A 162 -13.41 -11.15 16.88
C LEU A 162 -13.45 -9.62 16.74
N PRO A 163 -14.62 -8.96 16.68
CA PRO A 163 -14.66 -7.50 16.54
C PRO A 163 -14.10 -6.76 17.77
N GLU A 164 -14.24 -7.35 18.96
CA GLU A 164 -13.66 -6.81 20.19
C GLU A 164 -12.13 -6.96 20.18
N PHE A 165 -11.64 -8.14 19.80
CA PHE A 165 -10.21 -8.42 19.65
C PHE A 165 -9.55 -7.50 18.62
N GLU A 166 -10.16 -7.35 17.44
CA GLU A 166 -9.66 -6.46 16.38
C GLU A 166 -9.63 -5.00 16.82
N ARG A 167 -10.66 -4.53 17.54
CA ARG A 167 -10.70 -3.16 18.06
C ARG A 167 -9.66 -2.91 19.15
N ALA A 168 -9.38 -3.91 19.97
CA ALA A 168 -8.43 -3.79 21.08
C ALA A 168 -6.98 -3.89 20.62
N THR A 169 -6.69 -4.76 19.63
CA THR A 169 -5.32 -5.07 19.19
C THR A 169 -4.92 -4.40 17.88
N GLY A 170 -5.89 -3.97 17.06
CA GLY A 170 -5.64 -3.53 15.67
C GLY A 170 -5.25 -4.67 14.72
N ALA A 171 -5.26 -5.91 15.20
CA ALA A 171 -4.89 -7.11 14.45
C ALA A 171 -6.09 -8.05 14.31
N SER A 172 -6.16 -8.78 13.20
CA SER A 172 -7.14 -9.85 13.01
C SER A 172 -6.51 -11.20 13.36
N ILE A 173 -7.30 -12.25 13.57
CA ILE A 173 -6.75 -13.57 13.84
C ILE A 173 -6.22 -14.16 12.53
N ALA A 174 -4.91 -14.14 12.39
CA ALA A 174 -4.19 -14.69 11.25
C ALA A 174 -3.00 -15.54 11.74
N ALA A 175 -2.33 -16.22 10.80
CA ALA A 175 -1.13 -17.00 11.10
C ALA A 175 -0.06 -16.16 11.84
N GLY A 176 0.88 -16.80 12.54
CA GLY A 176 1.97 -16.12 13.24
C GLY A 176 1.61 -15.28 14.47
N ILE A 177 0.33 -15.02 14.74
CA ILE A 177 -0.10 -14.30 15.95
C ILE A 177 -0.13 -15.25 17.14
N LYS A 178 0.40 -14.79 18.27
CA LYS A 178 0.26 -15.46 19.56
C LYS A 178 -0.98 -14.98 20.28
N LEU A 179 -1.78 -15.92 20.75
CA LEU A 179 -3.02 -15.68 21.47
C LEU A 179 -2.96 -16.40 22.81
N LEU A 180 -3.57 -15.78 23.83
CA LEU A 180 -3.98 -16.48 25.04
C LEU A 180 -5.48 -16.76 24.90
N VAL A 181 -5.83 -18.03 24.73
CA VAL A 181 -7.20 -18.45 24.42
C VAL A 181 -7.75 -19.35 25.51
N ARG A 182 -9.04 -19.23 25.82
CA ARG A 182 -9.71 -20.19 26.69
C ARG A 182 -10.18 -21.36 25.84
N ALA A 183 -9.37 -22.42 25.82
CA ALA A 183 -9.57 -23.60 25.00
C ALA A 183 -10.11 -24.77 25.82
N ARG A 184 -11.16 -25.41 25.33
CA ARG A 184 -11.72 -26.64 25.90
C ARG A 184 -11.38 -27.82 24.99
N PRO A 185 -10.67 -28.84 25.49
CA PRO A 185 -10.45 -30.07 24.75
C PRO A 185 -11.77 -30.77 24.44
N THR A 186 -11.99 -31.12 23.18
CA THR A 186 -13.14 -31.89 22.73
C THR A 186 -12.69 -33.04 21.84
N PHE A 187 -13.41 -34.15 21.90
CA PHE A 187 -13.12 -35.32 21.06
C PHE A 187 -14.41 -35.84 20.45
N LYS A 188 -14.43 -35.95 19.12
CA LYS A 188 -15.56 -36.49 18.36
C LYS A 188 -15.10 -37.73 17.63
N ALA A 189 -15.84 -38.83 17.73
CA ALA A 189 -15.43 -40.12 17.16
C ALA A 189 -15.15 -40.06 15.63
N GLN A 190 -15.81 -39.17 14.90
CA GLN A 190 -15.61 -39.00 13.45
C GLN A 190 -14.53 -37.99 13.09
N TYR A 191 -14.23 -37.02 13.97
CA TYR A 191 -13.37 -35.87 13.67
C TYR A 191 -12.07 -35.83 14.48
N GLY A 192 -11.95 -36.70 15.47
CA GLY A 192 -10.80 -36.77 16.37
C GLY A 192 -10.81 -35.67 17.44
N PHE A 193 -9.60 -35.32 17.87
CA PHE A 193 -9.33 -34.33 18.91
C PHE A 193 -9.34 -32.92 18.33
N SER A 194 -9.98 -32.00 19.03
CA SER A 194 -9.99 -30.57 18.71
C SER A 194 -10.07 -29.72 19.97
N LEU A 195 -9.73 -28.44 19.83
CA LEU A 195 -9.93 -27.44 20.87
C LEU A 195 -11.11 -26.55 20.50
N GLU A 196 -12.05 -26.35 21.41
CA GLU A 196 -13.09 -25.34 21.25
C GLU A 196 -12.69 -24.08 22.02
N ILE A 197 -12.56 -22.96 21.31
CA ILE A 197 -12.18 -21.67 21.88
C ILE A 197 -13.43 -20.83 22.08
N ASP A 198 -13.61 -20.33 23.30
CA ASP A 198 -14.77 -19.50 23.67
C ASP A 198 -14.41 -18.08 24.15
N ALA A 199 -13.13 -17.78 24.37
CA ALA A 199 -12.63 -16.45 24.73
C ALA A 199 -11.17 -16.28 24.29
N ILE A 200 -10.78 -15.04 24.03
CA ILE A 200 -9.43 -14.62 23.66
C ILE A 200 -9.07 -13.43 24.54
N ASP A 201 -7.87 -13.46 25.13
CA ASP A 201 -7.32 -12.33 25.87
C ASP A 201 -6.57 -11.39 24.90
N SER A 202 -7.16 -10.23 24.67
CA SER A 202 -6.59 -9.19 23.80
C SER A 202 -5.42 -8.46 24.44
N GLU A 203 -5.37 -8.33 25.77
CA GLU A 203 -4.28 -7.66 26.49
C GLU A 203 -2.98 -8.44 26.35
N TYR A 204 -3.03 -9.77 26.48
CA TYR A 204 -1.88 -10.63 26.23
C TYR A 204 -1.33 -10.44 24.81
N THR A 205 -2.21 -10.45 23.82
CA THR A 205 -1.82 -10.35 22.42
C THR A 205 -1.22 -8.98 22.10
N LEU A 206 -1.85 -7.91 22.60
CA LEU A 206 -1.31 -6.55 22.48
C LEU A 206 0.08 -6.45 23.12
N GLY A 207 0.27 -7.05 24.30
CA GLY A 207 1.57 -7.11 24.98
C GLY A 207 2.66 -7.83 24.17
N ASP A 208 2.36 -8.96 23.52
CA ASP A 208 3.31 -9.68 22.65
C ASP A 208 3.67 -8.86 21.41
N LEU A 209 2.68 -8.22 20.77
CA LEU A 209 2.91 -7.33 19.62
C LEU A 209 3.81 -6.14 19.99
N GLU A 210 3.54 -5.47 21.11
CA GLU A 210 4.38 -4.38 21.60
C GLU A 210 5.78 -4.85 21.99
N ALA A 211 5.91 -6.04 22.59
CA ALA A 211 7.20 -6.63 22.92
C ALA A 211 8.03 -6.90 21.67
N ARG A 212 7.42 -7.47 20.63
CA ARG A 212 8.05 -7.69 19.32
C ARG A 212 8.51 -6.38 18.68
N LYS A 213 7.66 -5.35 18.67
CA LYS A 213 8.04 -4.03 18.16
C LYS A 213 9.23 -3.44 18.92
N ARG A 214 9.23 -3.55 20.25
CA ARG A 214 10.34 -3.09 21.11
C ARG A 214 11.64 -3.85 20.82
N GLU A 215 11.56 -5.15 20.55
CA GLU A 215 12.72 -5.96 20.17
C GLU A 215 13.31 -5.52 18.83
N ILE A 216 12.47 -5.30 17.81
CA ILE A 216 12.89 -4.81 16.50
C ILE A 216 13.57 -3.45 16.65
N ARG A 217 12.95 -2.52 17.39
CA ARG A 217 13.51 -1.20 17.70
C ARG A 217 14.88 -1.32 18.36
N ALA A 218 14.99 -2.10 19.42
CA ALA A 218 16.24 -2.27 20.16
C ALA A 218 17.34 -2.89 19.29
N ARG A 219 16.99 -3.81 18.40
CA ARG A 219 17.92 -4.42 17.45
C ARG A 219 18.42 -3.39 16.43
N LEU A 220 17.54 -2.65 15.77
CA LEU A 220 17.91 -1.61 14.80
C LEU A 220 18.75 -0.49 15.44
N GLN A 221 18.46 -0.13 16.69
CA GLN A 221 19.24 0.84 17.45
C GLN A 221 20.64 0.32 17.78
N ARG A 222 20.76 -0.96 18.17
CA ARG A 222 22.06 -1.60 18.43
C ARG A 222 22.92 -1.68 17.17
N GLU A 223 22.29 -1.87 16.02
CA GLU A 223 22.95 -1.86 14.70
C GLU A 223 23.27 -0.44 14.21
N GLY A 224 22.80 0.61 14.90
CA GLY A 224 23.05 2.01 14.54
C GLY A 224 22.29 2.50 13.31
N VAL A 225 21.27 1.76 12.86
CA VAL A 225 20.56 2.04 11.59
C VAL A 225 19.17 2.63 11.76
N PHE A 226 18.62 2.58 12.98
CA PHE A 226 17.23 2.95 13.28
C PHE A 226 16.81 4.34 12.76
N GLU A 227 17.74 5.30 12.75
CA GLU A 227 17.48 6.68 12.32
C GLU A 227 18.09 7.02 10.95
N GLN A 228 18.62 6.04 10.20
CA GLN A 228 19.34 6.34 8.96
C GLN A 228 18.45 7.02 7.92
N ASN A 229 17.27 6.48 7.66
CA ASN A 229 16.35 7.06 6.68
C ASN A 229 15.79 8.42 7.14
N LYS A 230 15.64 8.66 8.45
CA LYS A 230 15.25 9.95 9.02
C LYS A 230 16.23 11.08 8.72
N HIS A 231 17.50 10.75 8.51
CA HIS A 231 18.56 11.70 8.23
C HIS A 231 18.93 11.80 6.75
N VAL A 232 18.24 11.06 5.87
CA VAL A 232 18.37 11.25 4.42
C VAL A 232 17.99 12.71 4.09
N PRO A 233 18.74 13.40 3.22
CA PRO A 233 18.39 14.76 2.83
C PRO A 233 16.96 14.82 2.27
N PRO A 234 16.12 15.80 2.69
CA PRO A 234 14.82 15.98 2.09
C PRO A 234 14.97 16.27 0.59
N PRO A 235 14.02 15.79 -0.24
CA PRO A 235 14.03 16.09 -1.65
C PRO A 235 13.83 17.60 -1.84
N TRP A 236 14.55 18.21 -2.77
CA TRP A 236 14.41 19.63 -3.05
C TRP A 236 13.02 19.94 -3.62
N ASP A 237 12.54 19.07 -4.51
CA ASP A 237 11.19 19.02 -5.09
C ASP A 237 10.85 17.55 -5.44
N PHE A 238 9.62 17.27 -5.86
CA PHE A 238 9.18 15.94 -6.31
C PHE A 238 8.86 15.93 -7.80
N THR A 239 9.60 15.11 -8.54
CA THR A 239 9.42 14.86 -9.98
C THR A 239 9.06 13.41 -10.27
N SER A 240 9.48 12.48 -9.42
CA SER A 240 9.15 11.05 -9.50
C SER A 240 9.03 10.45 -8.10
N VAL A 241 7.97 9.68 -7.85
CA VAL A 241 7.75 8.97 -6.57
C VAL A 241 7.40 7.52 -6.82
N LEU A 242 8.14 6.61 -6.19
CA LEU A 242 7.80 5.18 -6.18
C LEU A 242 6.79 4.91 -5.07
N VAL A 243 5.66 4.29 -5.41
CA VAL A 243 4.56 4.06 -4.48
C VAL A 243 4.30 2.56 -4.36
N VAL A 244 4.42 2.00 -3.16
CA VAL A 244 3.96 0.63 -2.87
C VAL A 244 2.61 0.67 -2.17
N ALA A 245 1.64 -0.05 -2.72
CA ALA A 245 0.30 -0.12 -2.15
C ALA A 245 -0.46 -1.41 -2.51
N PRO A 246 -1.50 -1.81 -1.75
CA PRO A 246 -2.32 -2.97 -2.07
C PRO A 246 -3.03 -2.87 -3.45
N HIS A 247 -3.29 -4.02 -4.09
CA HIS A 247 -4.03 -4.08 -5.37
C HIS A 247 -5.46 -3.51 -5.28
N GLU A 248 -6.21 -3.87 -4.23
CA GLU A 248 -7.62 -3.49 -4.02
C GLU A 248 -7.78 -2.34 -3.01
N ALA A 249 -6.95 -1.30 -3.11
CA ALA A 249 -6.93 -0.28 -2.08
C ALA A 249 -8.08 0.74 -2.25
N ALA A 250 -9.28 0.36 -1.78
CA ALA A 250 -10.50 1.17 -1.79
C ALA A 250 -10.33 2.58 -1.17
N GLY A 251 -9.32 2.78 -0.31
CA GLY A 251 -8.99 4.07 0.31
C GLY A 251 -7.84 4.86 -0.32
N LEU A 252 -7.34 4.48 -1.51
CA LEU A 252 -6.36 5.28 -2.26
C LEU A 252 -6.99 6.29 -3.22
N GLY A 253 -8.33 6.39 -3.28
CA GLY A 253 -9.02 7.25 -4.24
C GLY A 253 -8.51 8.69 -4.22
N ASP A 254 -8.35 9.26 -3.03
CA ASP A 254 -7.83 10.63 -2.87
C ASP A 254 -6.34 10.73 -3.25
N PHE A 255 -5.51 9.76 -2.85
CA PHE A 255 -4.09 9.73 -3.23
C PHE A 255 -3.96 9.70 -4.76
N ARG A 256 -4.64 8.74 -5.39
CA ARG A 256 -4.62 8.52 -6.85
C ARG A 256 -5.15 9.73 -7.61
N LYS A 257 -6.28 10.30 -7.18
CA LYS A 257 -6.85 11.48 -7.82
C LYS A 257 -5.85 12.64 -7.89
N GLU A 258 -5.14 12.87 -6.79
CA GLU A 258 -4.19 13.98 -6.69
C GLU A 258 -2.87 13.66 -7.42
N SER A 259 -2.35 12.43 -7.31
CA SER A 259 -1.17 11.99 -8.06
C SER A 259 -1.41 11.97 -9.57
N ASP A 260 -2.59 11.52 -10.02
CA ASP A 260 -2.98 11.49 -11.44
C ASP A 260 -3.09 12.91 -11.98
N ARG A 261 -3.61 13.85 -11.18
CA ARG A 261 -3.64 15.28 -11.52
C ARG A 261 -2.22 15.81 -11.73
N LEU A 262 -1.31 15.57 -10.80
CA LEU A 262 0.09 16.01 -10.91
C LEU A 262 0.80 15.37 -12.11
N ALA A 263 0.58 14.08 -12.36
CA ALA A 263 1.14 13.37 -13.50
C ALA A 263 0.58 13.88 -14.84
N GLN A 264 -0.72 14.17 -14.91
CA GLN A 264 -1.37 14.72 -16.11
C GLN A 264 -0.76 16.07 -16.53
N PHE A 265 -0.37 16.90 -15.57
CA PHE A 265 0.31 18.17 -15.85
C PHE A 265 1.82 18.02 -16.05
N GLY A 266 2.36 16.80 -16.02
CA GLY A 266 3.80 16.54 -16.15
C GLY A 266 4.63 17.10 -14.99
N ILE A 267 4.01 17.30 -13.83
CA ILE A 267 4.66 17.91 -12.64
C ILE A 267 5.41 16.83 -11.84
N CYS A 268 4.76 15.69 -11.59
CA CYS A 268 5.35 14.58 -10.85
C CYS A 268 4.82 13.25 -11.38
N ARG A 269 5.71 12.31 -11.69
CA ARG A 269 5.40 10.93 -12.07
C ARG A 269 5.24 10.07 -10.82
N PHE A 270 4.30 9.12 -10.86
CA PHE A 270 4.09 8.16 -9.78
C PHE A 270 4.15 6.74 -10.34
N THR A 271 5.13 5.97 -9.88
CA THR A 271 5.30 4.56 -10.28
C THR A 271 4.68 3.69 -9.20
N TYR A 272 3.63 2.95 -9.54
CA TYR A 272 2.92 2.10 -8.58
C TYR A 272 3.41 0.65 -8.65
N VAL A 273 3.91 0.14 -7.52
CA VAL A 273 4.09 -1.29 -7.30
C VAL A 273 3.03 -1.81 -6.34
N HIS A 274 2.58 -3.04 -6.62
CA HIS A 274 1.54 -3.66 -5.83
C HIS A 274 2.08 -4.84 -5.03
N SER A 275 1.70 -4.87 -3.75
CA SER A 275 2.03 -5.95 -2.82
C SER A 275 0.90 -6.15 -1.83
N ARG A 276 0.79 -7.34 -1.26
CA ARG A 276 -0.08 -7.59 -0.10
C ARG A 276 0.52 -6.95 1.16
N PHE A 277 -0.35 -6.34 1.96
CA PHE A 277 -0.01 -5.69 3.25
C PHE A 277 -0.56 -6.46 4.46
N GLN A 278 -1.03 -7.69 4.22
CA GLN A 278 -1.64 -8.54 5.23
C GLN A 278 -1.28 -10.00 4.99
N GLY A 279 -1.23 -10.78 6.06
CA GLY A 279 -0.95 -12.20 6.03
C GLY A 279 0.54 -12.53 5.99
N GLU A 280 0.82 -13.82 6.13
CA GLU A 280 2.17 -14.35 6.18
C GLU A 280 2.95 -14.04 4.89
N GLY A 281 4.16 -13.49 5.06
CA GLY A 281 5.04 -13.12 3.95
C GLY A 281 4.80 -11.74 3.34
N ALA A 282 3.81 -10.96 3.81
CA ALA A 282 3.54 -9.61 3.32
C ALA A 282 4.78 -8.71 3.33
N ALA A 283 5.52 -8.68 4.44
CA ALA A 283 6.74 -7.89 4.56
C ALA A 283 7.79 -8.26 3.49
N ARG A 284 7.99 -9.55 3.23
CA ARG A 284 8.93 -10.06 2.21
C ARG A 284 8.49 -9.68 0.80
N GLU A 285 7.19 -9.73 0.52
CA GLU A 285 6.62 -9.33 -0.77
C GLU A 285 6.80 -7.84 -1.02
N ILE A 286 6.59 -6.99 -0.01
CA ILE A 286 6.82 -5.54 -0.09
C ILE A 286 8.28 -5.24 -0.39
N VAL A 287 9.22 -5.87 0.35
CA VAL A 287 10.66 -5.69 0.11
C VAL A 287 11.05 -6.12 -1.30
N ALA A 288 10.55 -7.28 -1.76
CA ALA A 288 10.85 -7.79 -3.10
C ALA A 288 10.31 -6.86 -4.20
N ALA A 289 9.08 -6.36 -4.06
CA ALA A 289 8.45 -5.46 -5.02
C ALA A 289 9.18 -4.10 -5.08
N LEU A 290 9.54 -3.54 -3.92
CA LEU A 290 10.31 -2.29 -3.86
C LEU A 290 11.72 -2.47 -4.44
N SER A 291 12.41 -3.56 -4.10
CA SER A 291 13.77 -3.83 -4.62
C SER A 291 13.76 -3.96 -6.13
N ALA A 292 12.83 -4.75 -6.70
CA ALA A 292 12.72 -4.92 -8.14
C ALA A 292 12.47 -3.59 -8.87
N ALA A 293 11.57 -2.75 -8.37
CA ALA A 293 11.29 -1.46 -8.99
C ALA A 293 12.44 -0.45 -8.86
N LEU A 294 13.16 -0.47 -7.73
CA LEU A 294 14.36 0.36 -7.57
C LEU A 294 15.48 -0.08 -8.51
N ASP A 295 15.67 -1.39 -8.69
CA ASP A 295 16.64 -1.94 -9.65
C ASP A 295 16.29 -1.54 -11.09
N GLU A 296 15.01 -1.57 -11.47
CA GLU A 296 14.53 -1.10 -12.77
C GLU A 296 14.79 0.40 -12.96
N CYS A 297 14.41 1.24 -11.99
CA CYS A 297 14.66 2.68 -12.03
C CYS A 297 16.17 3.00 -12.10
N ALA A 298 17.01 2.25 -11.39
CA ALA A 298 18.45 2.44 -11.41
C ALA A 298 19.09 2.07 -12.76
N ALA A 299 18.54 1.07 -13.46
CA ALA A 299 19.02 0.67 -14.79
C ALA A 299 18.81 1.75 -15.84
N ASP A 300 17.74 2.55 -15.70
CA ASP A 300 17.38 3.64 -16.60
C ASP A 300 17.91 5.02 -16.15
N ASP A 301 18.73 5.08 -15.09
CA ASP A 301 19.22 6.32 -14.45
C ASP A 301 18.09 7.29 -14.04
N ASP A 302 16.95 6.72 -13.64
CA ASP A 302 15.68 7.40 -13.34
C ASP A 302 15.20 7.06 -11.92
N LEU A 303 16.11 7.18 -10.94
CA LEU A 303 15.80 6.96 -9.53
C LEU A 303 14.70 7.94 -9.04
N PRO A 304 13.71 7.47 -8.28
CA PRO A 304 12.67 8.32 -7.75
C PRO A 304 13.21 9.24 -6.63
N ASP A 305 12.58 10.39 -6.45
CA ASP A 305 12.94 11.36 -5.40
C ASP A 305 12.55 10.88 -3.99
N ALA A 306 11.57 9.96 -3.91
CA ALA A 306 11.11 9.35 -2.68
C ALA A 306 10.39 8.02 -2.91
N ILE A 307 10.26 7.26 -1.83
CA ILE A 307 9.45 6.04 -1.76
C ILE A 307 8.26 6.31 -0.84
N ALA A 308 7.04 6.05 -1.31
CA ALA A 308 5.82 6.15 -0.51
C ALA A 308 5.27 4.75 -0.22
N ILE A 309 5.25 4.36 1.05
CA ILE A 309 4.62 3.11 1.51
C ILE A 309 3.25 3.48 2.05
N ILE A 310 2.19 3.18 1.28
CA ILE A 310 0.84 3.66 1.59
C ILE A 310 -0.17 2.53 1.62
N ARG A 311 -1.19 2.70 2.48
CA ARG A 311 -2.30 1.76 2.60
C ARG A 311 -3.61 2.53 2.76
N GLY A 312 -4.58 2.23 1.88
CA GLY A 312 -5.91 2.82 1.94
C GLY A 312 -6.76 2.28 3.10
N GLY A 313 -7.77 3.06 3.52
CA GLY A 313 -8.77 2.65 4.49
C GLY A 313 -9.60 1.43 4.05
N GLY A 314 -9.85 0.55 5.00
CA GLY A 314 -10.62 -0.71 4.93
C GLY A 314 -10.75 -1.27 6.35
N ALA A 315 -11.71 -2.15 6.61
CA ALA A 315 -11.98 -2.73 7.94
C ALA A 315 -10.66 -3.17 8.59
N VAL A 316 -10.34 -2.64 9.78
CA VAL A 316 -9.12 -2.86 10.60
C VAL A 316 -8.19 -3.94 10.02
N ASN A 317 -7.47 -3.65 8.92
CA ASN A 317 -6.62 -4.69 8.36
C ASN A 317 -5.39 -4.82 9.26
N ASP A 318 -4.95 -6.05 9.43
CA ASP A 318 -3.91 -6.46 10.36
C ASP A 318 -2.56 -5.78 10.08
N LEU A 319 -2.28 -4.68 10.79
CA LEU A 319 -1.04 -3.92 10.68
C LEU A 319 0.15 -4.64 11.32
N ALA A 320 -0.10 -5.64 12.16
CA ALA A 320 0.94 -6.38 12.87
C ALA A 320 1.93 -7.07 11.91
N TRP A 321 1.49 -7.42 10.70
CA TRP A 321 2.33 -8.00 9.66
C TRP A 321 3.46 -7.08 9.17
N LEU A 322 3.31 -5.78 9.38
CA LEU A 322 4.28 -4.76 8.99
C LEU A 322 5.32 -4.50 10.08
N ASP A 323 5.07 -4.94 11.32
CA ASP A 323 6.04 -4.95 12.42
C ASP A 323 7.06 -6.09 12.22
N ASN A 324 7.86 -5.93 11.17
CA ASN A 324 8.84 -6.89 10.71
C ASN A 324 10.24 -6.26 10.63
N TYR A 325 11.24 -6.98 11.15
CA TYR A 325 12.62 -6.50 11.18
C TYR A 325 13.21 -6.28 9.79
N ASP A 326 13.03 -7.22 8.85
CA ASP A 326 13.67 -7.15 7.52
C ASP A 326 13.09 -5.99 6.71
N LEU A 327 11.78 -5.75 6.80
CA LEU A 327 11.14 -4.60 6.15
C LEU A 327 11.57 -3.27 6.79
N ALA A 328 11.64 -3.18 8.12
CA ALA A 328 12.12 -1.98 8.80
C ALA A 328 13.60 -1.71 8.46
N ARG A 329 14.42 -2.76 8.44
CA ARG A 329 15.84 -2.70 8.06
C ARG A 329 16.01 -2.23 6.62
N PHE A 330 15.22 -2.79 5.70
CA PHE A 330 15.20 -2.36 4.30
C PHE A 330 14.93 -0.85 4.19
N ILE A 331 13.95 -0.30 4.92
CA ILE A 331 13.65 1.14 4.94
C ILE A 331 14.84 1.94 5.45
N CYS A 332 15.45 1.52 6.57
CA CYS A 332 16.62 2.21 7.13
C CYS A 332 17.77 2.32 6.12
N ASP A 333 18.01 1.26 5.36
CA ASP A 333 19.12 1.18 4.40
C ASP A 333 18.84 1.97 3.09
N GLN A 334 17.64 2.53 2.90
CA GLN A 334 17.33 3.28 1.68
C GLN A 334 18.03 4.65 1.64
N PRO A 335 18.70 4.99 0.52
CA PRO A 335 19.29 6.32 0.32
C PRO A 335 18.23 7.37 -0.05
N LEU A 336 16.99 6.94 -0.33
CA LEU A 336 15.87 7.80 -0.69
C LEU A 336 14.95 8.01 0.52
N PRO A 337 14.36 9.21 0.68
CA PRO A 337 13.43 9.48 1.77
C PRO A 337 12.19 8.59 1.64
N VAL A 338 11.89 7.80 2.68
CA VAL A 338 10.71 6.94 2.74
C VAL A 338 9.58 7.64 3.49
N LEU A 339 8.42 7.77 2.85
CA LEU A 339 7.21 8.37 3.40
C LEU A 339 6.20 7.25 3.73
N THR A 340 5.70 7.19 4.96
CA THR A 340 4.68 6.20 5.34
C THR A 340 3.29 6.85 5.44
N GLY A 341 2.29 6.15 4.93
CA GLY A 341 0.87 6.53 5.00
C GLY A 341 -0.01 5.32 5.20
N ILE A 342 0.27 4.52 6.23
CA ILE A 342 -0.23 3.14 6.36
C ILE A 342 -1.43 3.01 7.32
N GLY A 343 -1.59 3.91 8.29
CA GLY A 343 -2.60 3.75 9.35
C GLY A 343 -2.98 5.04 10.08
N HIS A 344 -4.07 4.98 10.86
CA HIS A 344 -4.63 6.11 11.60
C HIS A 344 -3.87 6.38 12.91
N GLU A 345 -4.05 7.55 13.53
CA GLU A 345 -3.26 8.09 14.67
C GLU A 345 -2.98 7.11 15.84
N ARG A 346 -3.77 6.05 16.02
CA ARG A 346 -3.61 5.07 17.12
C ARG A 346 -2.69 3.89 16.79
N ASP A 347 -2.45 3.60 15.51
CA ASP A 347 -1.79 2.37 15.07
C ASP A 347 -0.39 2.66 14.49
N SER A 348 0.56 3.07 15.35
CA SER A 348 1.94 3.32 14.92
C SER A 348 2.71 2.02 14.74
N THR A 349 3.10 1.73 13.50
CA THR A 349 3.96 0.60 13.14
C THR A 349 5.43 0.95 13.34
N ILE A 350 6.32 -0.06 13.36
CA ILE A 350 7.77 0.16 13.37
C ILE A 350 8.24 0.90 12.12
N LEU A 351 7.54 0.77 10.99
CA LEU A 351 7.89 1.44 9.74
C LEU A 351 7.79 2.96 9.89
N ASP A 352 6.74 3.42 10.57
CA ASP A 352 6.54 4.83 10.89
C ASP A 352 7.64 5.40 11.80
N GLU A 353 8.27 4.54 12.60
CA GLU A 353 9.35 4.92 13.51
C GLU A 353 10.72 4.99 12.83
N VAL A 354 10.91 4.37 11.66
CA VAL A 354 12.19 4.36 10.93
C VAL A 354 12.17 5.20 9.66
N ALA A 355 10.99 5.46 9.11
CA ALA A 355 10.80 6.23 7.89
C ALA A 355 11.20 7.71 8.04
N PHE A 356 11.59 8.33 6.92
CA PHE A 356 11.89 9.76 6.82
C PHE A 356 10.75 10.63 7.35
N ALA A 357 9.51 10.33 6.96
CA ALA A 357 8.33 11.04 7.47
C ALA A 357 7.10 10.13 7.58
N LYS A 358 6.41 10.25 8.71
CA LYS A 358 5.14 9.58 9.01
C LYS A 358 3.94 10.45 8.66
N PHE A 359 2.92 9.86 8.04
CA PHE A 359 1.61 10.45 7.83
C PHE A 359 0.48 9.47 8.22
N ASP A 360 -0.62 10.00 8.76
CA ASP A 360 -1.73 9.16 9.24
C ASP A 360 -2.64 8.60 8.13
N THR A 361 -2.49 9.09 6.90
CA THR A 361 -3.28 8.62 5.75
C THR A 361 -2.51 8.80 4.45
N PRO A 362 -2.81 8.00 3.41
CA PRO A 362 -2.30 8.25 2.06
C PRO A 362 -2.59 9.69 1.60
N SER A 363 -3.79 10.22 1.84
CA SER A 363 -4.16 11.59 1.45
C SER A 363 -3.24 12.65 2.07
N LYS A 364 -2.73 12.43 3.29
CA LYS A 364 -1.75 13.33 3.92
C LYS A 364 -0.37 13.24 3.26
N VAL A 365 0.04 12.06 2.79
CA VAL A 365 1.29 11.87 2.03
C VAL A 365 1.25 12.69 0.73
N ILE A 366 0.23 12.50 -0.09
CA ILE A 366 0.14 13.23 -1.37
C ILE A 366 -0.02 14.74 -1.16
N GLY A 367 -0.76 15.15 -0.12
CA GLY A 367 -0.90 16.56 0.23
C GLY A 367 0.41 17.20 0.70
N ALA A 368 1.32 16.44 1.32
CA ALA A 368 2.66 16.92 1.66
C ALA A 368 3.54 17.11 0.42
N ILE A 369 3.47 16.16 -0.52
CA ILE A 369 4.13 16.24 -1.84
C ILE A 369 3.64 17.47 -2.61
N GLU A 370 2.32 17.63 -2.76
CA GLU A 370 1.71 18.78 -3.45
C GLU A 370 2.12 20.11 -2.81
N LYS A 371 2.11 20.19 -1.47
CA LYS A 371 2.51 21.41 -0.74
C LYS A 371 3.96 21.79 -1.01
N LEU A 372 4.87 20.81 -1.09
CA LEU A 372 6.28 21.07 -1.40
C LEU A 372 6.40 21.65 -2.82
N ILE A 373 5.83 20.96 -3.80
CA ILE A 373 5.82 21.37 -5.21
C ILE A 373 5.24 22.79 -5.35
N ALA A 374 4.06 23.04 -4.79
CA ALA A 374 3.40 24.33 -4.87
C ALA A 374 4.17 25.45 -4.17
N ARG A 375 4.94 25.14 -3.12
CA ARG A 375 5.86 26.10 -2.48
C ARG A 375 7.03 26.41 -3.42
N ARG A 376 7.68 25.40 -4.00
CA ARG A 376 8.81 25.58 -4.93
C ARG A 376 8.42 26.36 -6.18
N ALA A 377 7.26 26.05 -6.77
CA ALA A 377 6.72 26.80 -7.90
C ALA A 377 6.51 28.29 -7.58
N ARG A 378 5.99 28.61 -6.38
CA ARG A 378 5.80 30.00 -5.94
C ARG A 378 7.14 30.72 -5.69
N GLU A 379 8.11 30.04 -5.07
CA GLU A 379 9.46 30.58 -4.85
C GLU A 379 10.15 30.87 -6.19
N ALA A 380 10.09 29.93 -7.14
CA ALA A 380 10.65 30.08 -8.47
C ALA A 380 10.01 31.26 -9.23
N LYS A 381 8.68 31.38 -9.18
CA LYS A 381 7.96 32.50 -9.78
C LYS A 381 8.38 33.85 -9.18
N ALA A 382 8.44 33.94 -7.85
CA ALA A 382 8.85 35.16 -7.17
C ALA A 382 10.29 35.56 -7.50
N ALA A 383 11.21 34.58 -7.58
CA ALA A 383 12.59 34.82 -8.00
C ALA A 383 12.66 35.31 -9.45
N SER A 384 11.90 34.70 -10.36
CA SER A 384 11.78 35.14 -11.75
C SER A 384 11.27 36.58 -11.85
N ASP A 385 10.18 36.90 -11.15
CA ASP A 385 9.62 38.26 -11.13
C ASP A 385 10.62 39.29 -10.58
N ALA A 386 11.39 38.94 -9.55
CA ALA A 386 12.43 39.79 -8.99
C ALA A 386 13.58 40.04 -9.98
N ILE A 387 14.06 39.00 -10.67
CA ILE A 387 15.10 39.08 -11.70
C ILE A 387 14.63 39.97 -12.85
N MET A 388 13.42 39.73 -13.37
CA MET A 388 12.85 40.52 -14.46
C MET A 388 12.65 41.98 -14.06
N GLY A 389 12.20 42.23 -12.83
CA GLY A 389 12.07 43.57 -12.27
C GLY A 389 13.41 44.30 -12.14
N ALA A 390 14.45 43.61 -11.67
CA ALA A 390 15.80 44.16 -11.56
C ALA A 390 16.41 44.46 -12.93
N ALA A 391 16.30 43.53 -13.88
CA ALA A 391 16.76 43.73 -15.26
C ALA A 391 16.06 44.93 -15.92
N ALA A 392 14.74 45.04 -15.76
CA ALA A 392 13.98 46.17 -16.32
C ALA A 392 14.39 47.52 -15.71
N ARG A 393 14.70 47.57 -14.40
CA ARG A 393 15.25 48.78 -13.75
C ARG A 393 16.63 49.13 -14.31
N ALA A 394 17.53 48.16 -14.38
CA ALA A 394 18.89 48.36 -14.91
C ALA A 394 18.87 48.88 -16.35
N VAL A 395 18.00 48.32 -17.22
CA VAL A 395 17.85 48.80 -18.59
C VAL A 395 17.33 50.23 -18.65
N ARG A 396 16.35 50.61 -17.81
CA ARG A 396 15.85 51.99 -17.73
C ARG A 396 16.91 52.98 -17.25
N GLU A 397 17.67 52.62 -16.22
CA GLU A 397 18.75 53.44 -15.68
C GLU A 397 19.87 53.63 -16.70
N MET A 398 20.27 52.55 -17.39
CA MET A 398 21.27 52.61 -18.45
C MET A 398 20.80 53.48 -19.61
N ARG A 399 19.54 53.33 -20.05
CA ARG A 399 18.96 54.17 -21.10
C ARG A 399 18.96 55.65 -20.68
N ALA A 400 18.55 55.95 -19.45
CA ALA A 400 18.57 57.32 -18.93
C ALA A 400 20.00 57.89 -18.79
N ALA A 401 21.00 57.05 -18.48
CA ALA A 401 22.40 57.46 -18.46
C ALA A 401 22.91 57.78 -19.88
N VAL A 402 22.60 56.93 -20.86
CA VAL A 402 22.96 57.14 -22.28
C VAL A 402 22.31 58.41 -22.83
N GLU A 403 21.02 58.64 -22.59
CA GLU A 403 20.33 59.86 -23.04
C GLU A 403 20.93 61.13 -22.41
N ARG A 404 21.27 61.08 -21.11
CA ARG A 404 21.96 62.20 -20.44
C ARG A 404 23.34 62.46 -21.05
N ALA A 405 24.13 61.41 -21.29
CA ALA A 405 25.44 61.52 -21.91
C ALA A 405 25.34 62.09 -23.33
N HIS A 406 24.37 61.62 -24.11
CA HIS A 406 24.11 62.11 -25.46
C HIS A 406 23.72 63.61 -25.46
N GLY A 407 22.80 64.00 -24.57
CA GLY A 407 22.40 65.40 -24.39
C GLY A 407 23.58 66.30 -23.98
N GLN A 408 24.46 65.83 -23.09
CA GLN A 408 25.65 66.56 -22.68
C GLN A 408 26.62 66.77 -23.85
N VAL A 409 26.91 65.71 -24.62
CA VAL A 409 27.79 65.81 -25.80
C VAL A 409 27.21 66.80 -26.83
N ALA A 410 25.90 66.76 -27.08
CA ALA A 410 25.24 67.69 -27.99
C ALA A 410 25.32 69.15 -27.51
N ALA A 411 25.12 69.38 -26.21
CA ALA A 411 25.25 70.70 -25.60
C ALA A 411 26.69 71.24 -25.68
N ASP A 412 27.68 70.41 -25.33
CA ASP A 412 29.10 70.78 -25.37
C ASP A 412 29.59 71.08 -26.79
N ALA A 413 29.14 70.28 -27.78
CA ALA A 413 29.40 70.54 -29.19
C ALA A 413 28.84 71.89 -29.63
N THR A 414 27.58 72.18 -29.27
CA THR A 414 26.93 73.46 -29.59
C THR A 414 27.65 74.65 -28.95
N ALA A 415 28.02 74.53 -27.67
CA ALA A 415 28.78 75.55 -26.95
C ALA A 415 30.18 75.75 -27.52
N SER A 416 30.84 74.69 -27.99
CA SER A 416 32.13 74.76 -28.68
C SER A 416 32.02 75.53 -29.99
N VAL A 417 31.05 75.19 -30.84
CA VAL A 417 30.79 75.88 -32.11
C VAL A 417 30.46 77.35 -31.87
N ALA A 418 29.62 77.67 -30.88
CA ALA A 418 29.29 79.04 -30.51
C ALA A 418 30.53 79.83 -30.05
N ARG A 419 31.39 79.23 -29.21
CA ARG A 419 32.65 79.84 -28.78
C ARG A 419 33.60 80.12 -29.95
N VAL A 420 33.74 79.18 -30.88
CA VAL A 420 34.57 79.36 -32.09
C VAL A 420 34.01 80.50 -32.94
N ARG A 421 32.69 80.54 -33.20
CA ARG A 421 32.04 81.63 -33.94
C ARG A 421 32.27 82.99 -33.28
N GLN A 422 32.10 83.08 -31.96
CA GLN A 422 32.33 84.33 -31.22
C GLN A 422 33.79 84.78 -31.33
N LYS A 423 34.75 83.88 -31.12
CA LYS A 423 36.19 84.19 -31.28
C LYS A 423 36.53 84.67 -32.69
N SER A 424 35.99 84.02 -33.72
CA SER A 424 36.16 84.46 -35.11
C SER A 424 35.55 85.84 -35.34
N ARG A 425 34.35 86.11 -34.80
CA ARG A 425 33.71 87.43 -34.89
C ARG A 425 34.54 88.52 -34.20
N ASP A 426 35.05 88.25 -33.01
CA ASP A 426 35.88 89.18 -32.23
C ASP A 426 37.25 89.41 -32.89
N ALA A 427 37.80 88.39 -33.58
CA ALA A 427 39.02 88.53 -34.37
C ALA A 427 38.79 89.40 -35.62
N ILE A 428 37.67 89.20 -36.33
CA ILE A 428 37.26 90.03 -37.46
C ILE A 428 37.06 91.49 -37.00
N MET A 429 36.32 91.73 -35.92
CA MET A 429 36.09 93.07 -35.37
C MET A 429 37.40 93.78 -34.99
N ARG A 430 38.36 93.07 -34.38
CA ARG A 430 39.71 93.61 -34.09
C ARG A 430 40.54 93.92 -35.34
N SER A 431 40.35 93.17 -36.42
CA SER A 431 41.04 93.45 -37.70
C SER A 431 40.46 94.64 -38.47
N VAL A 432 39.16 94.94 -38.26
CA VAL A 432 38.45 96.06 -38.90
C VAL A 432 38.65 97.38 -38.13
N TRP A 433 38.88 97.33 -36.81
CA TRP A 433 39.21 98.51 -36.00
C TRP A 433 40.71 98.57 -35.69
N ARG A 434 41.50 99.12 -36.62
CA ARG A 434 42.81 99.68 -36.30
C ARG A 434 42.65 101.17 -35.99
N PRO A 435 43.09 101.68 -34.82
CA PRO A 435 43.19 103.12 -34.61
C PRO A 435 44.21 103.70 -35.58
N CYS A 436 43.86 104.81 -36.22
CA CYS A 436 44.82 105.62 -36.97
C CYS A 436 45.75 106.30 -35.95
N GLU A 437 46.89 105.69 -35.64
CA GLU A 437 47.97 106.37 -34.91
C GLU A 437 48.64 107.38 -35.85
N THR A 438 48.22 108.64 -35.75
CA THR A 438 48.93 109.79 -36.30
C THR A 438 50.30 109.92 -35.62
N SER A 439 51.34 109.60 -36.38
CA SER A 439 52.75 109.86 -36.10
C SER A 439 53.00 111.34 -35.77
N THR A 440 53.38 111.66 -34.55
CA THR A 440 54.10 112.90 -34.21
C THR A 440 55.61 112.66 -34.41
N ARG A 441 56.19 113.33 -35.42
CA ARG A 441 57.64 113.41 -35.65
C ARG A 441 58.30 114.27 -34.56
N PRO A 442 59.48 113.89 -34.02
CA PRO A 442 60.34 114.84 -33.33
C PRO A 442 61.30 115.51 -34.34
N ALA A 443 61.40 116.83 -34.29
CA ALA A 443 62.46 117.59 -34.95
C ALA A 443 63.06 118.61 -33.97
N GLY A 444 64.34 118.41 -33.63
CA GLY A 444 65.30 119.50 -33.51
C GLY A 444 65.48 120.25 -32.17
N THR A 445 66.60 119.93 -31.52
CA THR A 445 67.71 120.85 -31.08
C THR A 445 67.64 121.76 -29.84
N ALA A 446 68.84 121.88 -29.23
CA ALA A 446 69.37 122.77 -28.16
C ALA A 446 69.10 122.30 -26.71
N CYS A 447 70.05 121.84 -25.88
CA CYS A 447 71.37 122.37 -25.44
C CYS A 447 71.23 123.64 -24.57
N GLY A 448 71.60 123.51 -23.29
CA GLY A 448 71.54 124.55 -22.25
C GLY A 448 71.26 123.95 -20.88
#